data_AF-A0A941RZS6-F1
#
_entry.id   AF-A0A941RZS6-F1
#
_cell.length_a   1.000
_cell.length_b   1.000
_cell.length_c   1.000
_cell.angle_alpha   90.00
_cell.angle_beta   90.00
_cell.angle_gamma   90.00
#
_symmetry.space_group_name_H-M   'P 1'
#
loop_
_entity.id
_entity.type
_entity.pdbx_description
1 polymer ?
#
loop_
_entity_poly.entity_id
_entity_poly.type
_entity_poly.pdbx_seq_one_letter_code
_entity_poly.pdbx_strand_id
1 'polypeptide(L)'
;MPKLSPACPKCQNPEFELWFLPDESVGAARCIRCADQYLLLDSRDYWFDVIQKGYPRQFRCPCRWQTFRLRIEYSLREEGEIRSLFVHSLCANCGKTRRNLRIDLDYAPTLHLLKKPLDRCQNPKVLYDLHDLSLFVTAADIQGVVRYLAESLGCQFVVGRRGPEGCVHAAQSLGEVLETVVTGTYTHLYAMPRAQEIPGDAVATARREDAFWKREEVVRLSSRSHVCRTQVAGSPPGLLYSTQPPTSPSDTELGLQYYLRFSNEFVRGEQVVAKSAEFRQLTTGLMGRLREQFVSWRGPHSFDNPEVHTLVFGDRFQKKSKSSKAP
;
A
#
# COMPACT_ATOMS: atom_id res chain seq x y z
N MET A 1 -24.66 -5.70 -21.48
CA MET A 1 -23.44 -5.01 -20.97
C MET A 1 -23.19 -3.77 -21.79
N PRO A 2 -23.36 -2.57 -21.22
CA PRO A 2 -22.98 -1.32 -21.88
C PRO A 2 -21.51 -1.35 -22.30
N LYS A 3 -21.22 -0.87 -23.51
CA LYS A 3 -19.86 -0.72 -24.02
C LYS A 3 -19.60 0.74 -24.31
N LEU A 4 -18.46 1.25 -23.88
CA LEU A 4 -18.05 2.63 -24.09
C LEU A 4 -16.67 2.67 -24.74
N SER A 5 -16.53 3.45 -25.80
CA SER A 5 -15.24 3.72 -26.44
C SER A 5 -14.88 5.18 -26.18
N PRO A 6 -14.27 5.50 -25.03
CA PRO A 6 -14.06 6.88 -24.66
C PRO A 6 -13.09 7.57 -25.62
N ALA A 7 -13.43 8.81 -25.98
CA ALA A 7 -12.56 9.72 -26.70
C ALA A 7 -11.99 10.78 -25.74
N CYS A 8 -10.91 11.43 -26.14
CA CYS A 8 -10.29 12.50 -25.35
C CYS A 8 -11.30 13.63 -25.11
N PRO A 9 -11.66 13.96 -23.85
CA PRO A 9 -12.66 15.00 -23.57
C PRO A 9 -12.34 16.37 -24.17
N LYS A 10 -11.05 16.69 -24.34
CA LYS A 10 -10.57 17.98 -24.88
C LYS A 10 -10.61 18.09 -26.40
N CYS A 11 -10.23 17.04 -27.13
CA CYS A 11 -10.04 17.12 -28.60
C CYS A 11 -10.75 16.02 -29.40
N GLN A 12 -11.57 15.19 -28.71
CA GLN A 12 -12.36 14.10 -29.28
C GLN A 12 -11.55 13.02 -30.02
N ASN A 13 -10.21 13.01 -29.87
CA ASN A 13 -9.37 11.97 -30.44
C ASN A 13 -9.55 10.65 -29.66
N PRO A 14 -9.82 9.51 -30.33
CA PRO A 14 -10.05 8.23 -29.66
C PRO A 14 -8.77 7.45 -29.35
N GLU A 15 -7.60 7.98 -29.71
CA GLU A 15 -6.32 7.28 -29.66
C GLU A 15 -5.41 7.81 -28.54
N PHE A 16 -4.77 6.87 -27.85
CA PHE A 16 -4.01 7.10 -26.62
C PHE A 16 -2.74 6.23 -26.55
N GLU A 17 -1.73 6.74 -25.86
CA GLU A 17 -0.70 5.93 -25.20
C GLU A 17 -1.23 5.49 -23.83
N LEU A 18 -0.93 4.26 -23.39
CA LEU A 18 -1.55 3.67 -22.19
C LEU A 18 -0.50 3.15 -21.19
N TRP A 19 -0.83 3.23 -19.91
CA TRP A 19 -0.09 2.65 -18.79
C TRP A 19 -1.06 1.92 -17.87
N PHE A 20 -0.70 0.71 -17.44
CA PHE A 20 -1.55 -0.14 -16.60
C PHE A 20 -0.74 -0.74 -15.45
N LEU A 21 -1.35 -0.83 -14.28
CA LEU A 21 -0.93 -1.68 -13.17
C LEU A 21 -2.07 -2.67 -12.88
N PRO A 22 -2.12 -3.83 -13.57
CA PRO A 22 -3.25 -4.75 -13.47
C PRO A 22 -3.49 -5.29 -12.06
N ASP A 23 -2.42 -5.53 -11.30
CA ASP A 23 -2.48 -6.06 -9.94
C ASP A 23 -3.07 -5.05 -8.95
N GLU A 24 -3.02 -3.77 -9.28
CA GLU A 24 -3.58 -2.66 -8.49
C GLU A 24 -4.86 -2.09 -9.12
N SER A 25 -5.34 -2.70 -10.22
CA SER A 25 -6.56 -2.28 -10.93
C SER A 25 -6.60 -0.80 -11.37
N VAL A 26 -5.45 -0.15 -11.59
CA VAL A 26 -5.38 1.25 -12.06
C VAL A 26 -4.78 1.40 -13.45
N GLY A 27 -5.09 2.52 -14.11
CA GLY A 27 -4.51 2.86 -15.40
C GLY A 27 -4.47 4.37 -15.69
N ALA A 28 -3.60 4.73 -16.64
CA ALA A 28 -3.48 6.08 -17.17
C ALA A 28 -3.43 6.05 -18.70
N ALA A 29 -3.82 7.16 -19.30
CA ALA A 29 -3.83 7.37 -20.74
C ALA A 29 -3.29 8.76 -21.09
N ARG A 30 -2.58 8.87 -22.20
CA ARG A 30 -2.15 10.14 -22.78
C ARG A 30 -2.69 10.25 -24.18
N CYS A 31 -3.43 11.31 -24.47
CA CYS A 31 -4.00 11.52 -25.79
C CYS A 31 -2.89 11.83 -26.80
N ILE A 32 -2.83 11.10 -27.92
CA ILE A 32 -1.78 11.32 -28.93
C ILE A 32 -1.90 12.68 -29.64
N ARG A 33 -3.10 13.27 -29.69
CA ARG A 33 -3.36 14.53 -30.44
C ARG A 33 -3.05 15.78 -29.63
N CYS A 34 -3.51 15.84 -28.37
CA CYS A 34 -3.38 17.04 -27.54
C CYS A 34 -2.41 16.88 -26.37
N ALA A 35 -1.79 15.70 -26.22
CA ALA A 35 -0.85 15.34 -25.16
C ALA A 35 -1.40 15.40 -23.71
N ASP A 36 -2.66 15.81 -23.50
CA ASP A 36 -3.31 15.75 -22.19
C ASP A 36 -3.31 14.33 -21.63
N GLN A 37 -3.06 14.25 -20.33
CA GLN A 37 -2.98 13.01 -19.57
C GLN A 37 -4.25 12.82 -18.74
N TYR A 38 -4.64 11.57 -18.59
CA TYR A 38 -5.87 11.15 -17.95
C TYR A 38 -5.59 9.92 -17.09
N LEU A 39 -6.23 9.84 -15.94
CA LEU A 39 -6.38 8.62 -15.16
C LEU A 39 -7.68 7.95 -15.58
N LEU A 40 -7.67 6.62 -15.64
CA LEU A 40 -8.83 5.85 -16.08
C LEU A 40 -9.78 5.65 -14.90
N LEU A 41 -11.06 5.97 -15.08
CA LEU A 41 -12.11 5.75 -14.07
C LEU A 41 -11.73 6.41 -12.74
N ASP A 42 -11.93 5.71 -11.62
CA ASP A 42 -11.56 6.18 -10.27
C ASP A 42 -10.10 5.88 -9.91
N SER A 43 -9.21 5.69 -10.90
CA SER A 43 -7.77 5.46 -10.64
C SER A 43 -7.13 6.61 -9.87
N ARG A 44 -7.67 7.85 -9.92
CA ARG A 44 -7.10 9.02 -9.22
C ARG A 44 -6.87 8.77 -7.74
N ASP A 45 -7.78 8.05 -7.09
CA ASP A 45 -7.75 7.87 -5.64
C ASP A 45 -6.58 7.02 -5.15
N TYR A 46 -6.01 6.18 -6.02
CA TYR A 46 -4.94 5.24 -5.66
C TYR A 46 -3.69 5.41 -6.50
N TRP A 47 -3.80 6.05 -7.67
CA TRP A 47 -2.74 6.12 -8.67
C TRP A 47 -1.42 6.61 -8.07
N PHE A 48 -1.45 7.70 -7.32
CA PHE A 48 -0.25 8.28 -6.72
C PHE A 48 0.38 7.37 -5.68
N ASP A 49 -0.39 6.54 -4.99
CA ASP A 49 0.12 5.66 -3.94
C ASP A 49 0.77 4.43 -4.55
N VAL A 50 0.14 3.86 -5.58
CA VAL A 50 0.63 2.62 -6.19
C VAL A 50 1.90 2.85 -7.02
N ILE A 51 2.05 4.02 -7.64
CA ILE A 51 3.25 4.34 -8.41
C ILE A 51 4.49 4.60 -7.54
N GLN A 52 4.34 4.75 -6.21
CA GLN A 52 5.48 4.88 -5.29
C GLN A 52 6.39 3.63 -5.35
N LYS A 53 5.82 2.45 -5.63
CA LYS A 53 6.56 1.19 -5.77
C LYS A 53 7.22 1.02 -7.15
N GLY A 54 6.90 1.89 -8.10
CA GLY A 54 7.42 1.86 -9.46
C GLY A 54 6.41 2.34 -10.48
N TYR A 55 6.85 3.22 -11.38
CA TYR A 55 5.99 3.71 -12.45
C TYR A 55 5.76 2.62 -13.51
N PRO A 56 4.50 2.36 -13.93
CA PRO A 56 4.22 1.36 -14.94
C PRO A 56 4.95 1.64 -16.25
N ARG A 57 5.35 0.58 -16.95
CA ARG A 57 5.90 0.72 -18.30
C ARG A 57 4.77 1.06 -19.28
N GLN A 58 5.10 1.84 -20.31
CA GLN A 58 4.17 2.12 -21.40
C GLN A 58 3.75 0.81 -22.07
N PHE A 59 2.45 0.66 -22.28
CA PHE A 59 1.87 -0.53 -22.89
C PHE A 59 2.24 -0.63 -24.37
N ARG A 60 2.63 -1.84 -24.81
CA ARG A 60 3.05 -2.13 -26.19
C ARG A 60 2.31 -3.33 -26.76
N CYS A 61 1.87 -3.22 -28.00
CA CYS A 61 1.29 -4.33 -28.75
C CYS A 61 2.39 -5.31 -29.18
N PRO A 62 2.11 -6.61 -29.39
CA PRO A 62 3.05 -7.52 -30.04
C PRO A 62 3.56 -7.04 -31.41
N CYS A 63 2.77 -6.24 -32.16
CA CYS A 63 3.23 -5.59 -33.40
C CYS A 63 4.10 -4.33 -33.16
N ARG A 64 4.52 -4.10 -31.91
CA ARG A 64 5.35 -2.98 -31.43
C ARG A 64 4.72 -1.60 -31.45
N TRP A 65 3.49 -1.47 -31.94
CA TRP A 65 2.73 -0.21 -31.90
C TRP A 65 2.34 0.18 -30.46
N GLN A 66 2.27 1.49 -30.21
CA GLN A 66 2.05 2.09 -28.88
C GLN A 66 0.77 2.94 -28.78
N THR A 67 0.03 3.05 -29.88
CA THR A 67 -1.22 3.81 -29.94
C THR A 67 -2.42 2.88 -29.91
N PHE A 68 -3.37 3.18 -29.04
CA PHE A 68 -4.53 2.33 -28.80
C PHE A 68 -5.81 3.14 -28.69
N ARG A 69 -6.93 2.52 -29.06
CA ARG A 69 -8.28 2.96 -28.68
C ARG A 69 -8.70 2.22 -27.42
N LEU A 70 -9.38 2.92 -26.52
CA LEU A 70 -9.93 2.32 -25.32
C LEU A 70 -11.34 1.76 -25.58
N ARG A 71 -11.66 0.63 -24.95
CA ARG A 71 -13.02 0.10 -24.87
C ARG A 71 -13.28 -0.37 -23.44
N ILE A 72 -14.35 0.11 -22.83
CA ILE A 72 -14.75 -0.25 -21.46
C ILE A 72 -16.06 -1.01 -21.53
N GLU A 73 -16.11 -2.17 -20.90
CA GLU A 73 -17.28 -3.03 -20.81
C GLU A 73 -17.78 -3.05 -19.37
N TYR A 74 -19.04 -2.70 -19.16
CA TYR A 74 -19.64 -2.59 -17.83
C TYR A 74 -20.59 -3.75 -17.54
N SER A 75 -20.49 -4.28 -16.34
CA SER A 75 -21.44 -5.21 -15.74
C SER A 75 -22.27 -4.46 -14.70
N LEU A 76 -23.59 -4.43 -14.87
CA LEU A 76 -24.50 -3.74 -13.95
C LEU A 76 -25.13 -4.74 -12.97
N ARG A 77 -25.44 -4.27 -11.76
CA ARG A 77 -26.33 -4.90 -10.79
C ARG A 77 -27.78 -4.71 -11.25
N GLU A 78 -28.72 -5.40 -10.61
CA GLU A 78 -30.16 -5.29 -10.90
C GLU A 78 -30.68 -3.86 -10.70
N GLU A 79 -30.15 -3.15 -9.71
CA GLU A 79 -30.47 -1.75 -9.39
C GLU A 79 -29.86 -0.72 -10.36
N GLY A 80 -29.10 -1.17 -11.37
CA GLY A 80 -28.48 -0.31 -12.38
C GLY A 80 -27.07 0.19 -12.02
N GLU A 81 -26.60 -0.01 -10.79
CA GLU A 81 -25.23 0.29 -10.36
C GLU A 81 -24.20 -0.63 -11.04
N ILE A 82 -22.96 -0.16 -11.21
CA ILE A 82 -21.88 -0.95 -11.82
C ILE A 82 -21.34 -1.93 -10.78
N ARG A 83 -21.41 -3.23 -11.08
CA ARG A 83 -20.81 -4.30 -10.27
C ARG A 83 -19.32 -4.45 -10.55
N SER A 84 -18.97 -4.45 -11.83
CA SER A 84 -17.60 -4.62 -12.29
C SER A 84 -17.44 -4.08 -13.70
N LEU A 85 -16.20 -3.83 -14.11
CA LEU A 85 -15.88 -3.38 -15.45
C LEU A 85 -14.57 -3.99 -15.96
N PHE A 86 -14.44 -4.00 -17.28
CA PHE A 86 -13.23 -4.42 -17.98
C PHE A 86 -12.73 -3.31 -18.89
N VAL A 87 -11.44 -3.00 -18.80
CA VAL A 87 -10.78 -2.06 -19.70
C VAL A 87 -9.98 -2.83 -20.75
N HIS A 88 -10.32 -2.60 -22.01
CA HIS A 88 -9.67 -3.18 -23.17
C HIS A 88 -8.92 -2.11 -23.96
N SER A 89 -7.79 -2.51 -24.55
CA SER A 89 -7.08 -1.73 -25.57
C SER A 89 -7.25 -2.37 -26.93
N LEU A 90 -7.59 -1.58 -27.94
CA LEU A 90 -7.56 -1.95 -29.36
C LEU A 90 -6.36 -1.28 -30.01
N CYS A 91 -5.42 -2.06 -30.54
CA CYS A 91 -4.25 -1.53 -31.26
C CYS A 91 -4.69 -0.75 -32.50
N ALA A 92 -4.26 0.51 -32.63
CA ALA A 92 -4.62 1.35 -33.79
C ALA A 92 -4.00 0.83 -35.11
N ASN A 93 -2.92 0.04 -35.05
CA ASN A 93 -2.26 -0.51 -36.24
C ASN A 93 -2.84 -1.87 -36.66
N CYS A 94 -2.81 -2.89 -35.80
CA CYS A 94 -3.21 -4.25 -36.16
C CYS A 94 -4.62 -4.66 -35.69
N GLY A 95 -5.37 -3.77 -35.03
CA GLY A 95 -6.72 -4.05 -34.54
C GLY A 95 -6.82 -5.03 -33.36
N LYS A 96 -5.71 -5.67 -32.95
CA LYS A 96 -5.70 -6.65 -31.85
C LYS A 96 -6.26 -6.04 -30.57
N THR A 97 -7.21 -6.74 -29.96
CA THR A 97 -7.83 -6.37 -28.68
C THR A 97 -7.14 -7.12 -27.53
N ARG A 98 -6.90 -6.45 -26.41
CA ARG A 98 -6.43 -7.07 -25.16
C ARG A 98 -7.21 -6.53 -23.98
N ARG A 99 -7.63 -7.42 -23.08
CA ARG A 99 -8.16 -7.06 -21.75
C ARG A 99 -6.99 -6.72 -20.83
N ASN A 100 -6.95 -5.49 -20.34
CA ASN A 100 -5.83 -4.98 -19.55
C ASN A 100 -6.16 -4.85 -18.06
N LEU A 101 -7.38 -4.40 -17.73
CA LEU A 101 -7.83 -4.25 -16.36
C LEU A 101 -9.16 -4.96 -16.14
N ARG A 102 -9.34 -5.44 -14.91
CA ARG A 102 -10.63 -5.77 -14.31
C ARG A 102 -10.74 -4.96 -13.02
N ILE A 103 -11.87 -4.30 -12.83
CA ILE A 103 -12.16 -3.58 -11.60
C ILE A 103 -13.50 -4.08 -11.09
N ASP A 104 -13.50 -4.66 -9.90
CA ASP A 104 -14.72 -5.06 -9.19
C ASP A 104 -15.06 -3.92 -8.21
N LEU A 105 -16.32 -3.45 -8.22
CA LEU A 105 -16.77 -2.29 -7.45
C LEU A 105 -17.69 -2.73 -6.31
N ASP A 106 -17.30 -2.38 -5.10
CA ASP A 106 -17.98 -2.71 -3.84
C ASP A 106 -18.66 -1.50 -3.18
N TYR A 107 -18.71 -0.37 -3.88
CA TYR A 107 -19.36 0.87 -3.41
C TYR A 107 -20.48 1.33 -4.36
N ALA A 108 -21.27 2.27 -3.87
CA ALA A 108 -22.28 3.02 -4.62
C ALA A 108 -22.28 4.49 -4.12
N PRO A 109 -22.63 5.47 -4.97
CA PRO A 109 -23.01 5.35 -6.38
C PRO A 109 -21.80 5.18 -7.32
N THR A 110 -22.03 4.60 -8.50
CA THR A 110 -20.98 4.28 -9.49
C THR A 110 -21.30 4.75 -10.91
N LEU A 111 -22.52 5.24 -11.16
CA LEU A 111 -22.96 5.69 -12.49
C LEU A 111 -22.12 6.85 -13.07
N HIS A 112 -21.40 7.60 -12.24
CA HIS A 112 -20.48 8.64 -12.72
C HIS A 112 -19.37 8.07 -13.60
N LEU A 113 -18.97 6.81 -13.41
CA LEU A 113 -17.94 6.14 -14.21
C LEU A 113 -18.35 5.98 -15.68
N LEU A 114 -19.66 5.84 -15.96
CA LEU A 114 -20.17 5.83 -17.34
C LEU A 114 -20.01 7.19 -18.02
N LYS A 115 -20.21 8.27 -17.25
CA LYS A 115 -20.18 9.65 -17.75
C LYS A 115 -18.77 10.20 -17.88
N LYS A 116 -17.87 9.82 -16.96
CA LYS A 116 -16.51 10.35 -16.85
C LYS A 116 -15.46 9.22 -16.71
N PRO A 117 -15.27 8.38 -17.74
CA PRO A 117 -14.29 7.29 -17.70
C PRO A 117 -12.82 7.77 -17.80
N LEU A 118 -12.60 9.03 -18.16
CA LEU A 118 -11.29 9.66 -18.28
C LEU A 118 -11.25 10.88 -17.37
N ASP A 119 -10.42 10.83 -16.33
CA ASP A 119 -10.24 11.91 -15.38
C ASP A 119 -8.92 12.64 -15.64
N ARG A 120 -8.98 13.92 -16.01
CA ARG A 120 -7.81 14.69 -16.44
C ARG A 120 -6.80 14.82 -15.30
N CYS A 121 -5.56 14.45 -15.54
CA CYS A 121 -4.46 14.54 -14.59
C CYS A 121 -3.28 15.24 -15.26
N GLN A 122 -2.89 16.40 -14.77
CA GLN A 122 -1.79 17.18 -15.35
C GLN A 122 -0.45 16.48 -15.13
N ASN A 123 -0.26 15.90 -13.95
CA ASN A 123 0.97 15.22 -13.60
C ASN A 123 0.70 13.84 -12.96
N PRO A 124 0.56 12.76 -13.75
CA PRO A 124 0.39 11.42 -13.20
C PRO A 124 1.70 10.84 -12.65
N LYS A 125 2.83 11.56 -12.70
CA LYS A 125 4.13 11.08 -12.18
C LYS A 125 4.50 11.71 -10.84
N VAL A 126 3.51 12.18 -10.08
CA VAL A 126 3.73 12.74 -8.74
C VAL A 126 4.13 11.61 -7.79
N LEU A 127 5.40 11.63 -7.37
CA LEU A 127 5.89 10.86 -6.24
C LEU A 127 5.87 11.74 -4.99
N TYR A 128 5.75 11.12 -3.82
CA TYR A 128 5.73 11.84 -2.55
C TYR A 128 6.35 10.96 -1.45
N ASP A 129 6.77 11.57 -0.35
CA ASP A 129 7.47 10.88 0.73
C ASP A 129 6.53 9.95 1.52
N LEU A 130 6.37 8.72 1.02
CA LEU A 130 5.56 7.62 1.55
C LEU A 130 6.47 6.48 2.03
N HIS A 131 6.28 6.06 3.28
CA HIS A 131 7.02 4.96 3.88
C HIS A 131 6.08 3.80 4.24
N ASP A 132 6.29 2.65 3.60
CA ASP A 132 5.66 1.37 3.93
C ASP A 132 6.77 0.36 4.27
N LEU A 133 7.04 0.19 5.57
CA LEU A 133 8.17 -0.58 6.07
C LEU A 133 7.70 -1.96 6.54
N SER A 134 8.48 -2.99 6.22
CA SER A 134 8.27 -4.36 6.71
C SER A 134 9.34 -4.72 7.73
N LEU A 135 8.93 -5.25 8.88
CA LEU A 135 9.82 -5.61 9.98
C LEU A 135 9.68 -7.08 10.33
N PHE A 136 10.79 -7.84 10.33
CA PHE A 136 10.85 -9.19 10.92
C PHE A 136 11.58 -9.13 12.26
N VAL A 137 10.86 -9.24 13.36
CA VAL A 137 11.32 -8.85 14.69
C VAL A 137 10.70 -9.72 15.79
N THR A 138 11.14 -9.54 17.02
CA THR A 138 10.53 -10.14 18.22
C THR A 138 9.45 -9.21 18.82
N ALA A 139 8.69 -9.70 19.80
CA ALA A 139 7.77 -8.85 20.55
C ALA A 139 8.50 -7.75 21.36
N ALA A 140 9.66 -8.08 21.93
CA ALA A 140 10.48 -7.14 22.69
C ALA A 140 11.01 -5.98 21.83
N ASP A 141 11.38 -6.28 20.58
CA ASP A 141 11.83 -5.28 19.61
C ASP A 141 10.74 -4.23 19.35
N ILE A 142 9.50 -4.66 19.11
CA ILE A 142 8.38 -3.73 18.88
C ILE A 142 8.01 -2.94 20.13
N GLN A 143 8.07 -3.55 21.32
CA GLN A 143 7.93 -2.79 22.57
C GLN A 143 9.02 -1.71 22.67
N GLY A 144 10.25 -2.00 22.24
CA GLY A 144 11.33 -1.03 22.14
C GLY A 144 11.01 0.14 21.20
N VAL A 145 10.44 -0.14 20.03
CA VAL A 145 9.96 0.89 19.09
C VAL A 145 8.87 1.75 19.71
N VAL A 146 7.88 1.14 20.37
CA VAL A 146 6.79 1.87 21.05
C VAL A 146 7.30 2.77 22.17
N ARG A 147 8.21 2.26 23.02
CA ARG A 147 8.84 3.09 24.06
C ARG A 147 9.60 4.27 23.47
N TYR A 148 10.38 4.04 22.40
CA TYR A 148 11.10 5.12 21.73
C TYR A 148 10.15 6.21 21.19
N LEU A 149 9.05 5.82 20.54
CA LEU A 149 8.04 6.76 20.06
C LEU A 149 7.47 7.61 21.21
N ALA A 150 7.12 7.00 22.35
CA ALA A 150 6.57 7.73 23.49
C ALA A 150 7.60 8.58 24.23
N GLU A 151 8.69 7.97 24.66
CA GLU A 151 9.64 8.56 25.61
C GLU A 151 10.60 9.52 24.93
N SER A 152 11.05 9.20 23.71
CA SER A 152 12.02 10.03 22.98
C SER A 152 11.36 11.02 22.03
N LEU A 153 10.19 10.68 21.48
CA LEU A 153 9.51 11.53 20.49
C LEU A 153 8.18 12.12 20.99
N GLY A 154 7.77 11.84 22.23
CA GLY A 154 6.57 12.42 22.85
C GLY A 154 5.25 11.93 22.24
N CYS A 155 5.25 10.81 21.52
CA CYS A 155 4.04 10.31 20.88
C CYS A 155 2.97 9.88 21.89
N GLN A 156 1.72 10.15 21.54
CA GLN A 156 0.54 9.55 22.15
C GLN A 156 0.00 8.44 21.27
N PHE A 157 -0.77 7.52 21.87
CA PHE A 157 -1.27 6.35 21.16
C PHE A 157 -2.78 6.25 21.14
N VAL A 158 -3.30 5.88 19.97
CA VAL A 158 -4.67 5.39 19.80
C VAL A 158 -4.60 3.98 19.25
N VAL A 159 -5.34 3.07 19.88
CA VAL A 159 -5.38 1.65 19.50
C VAL A 159 -6.75 1.33 18.90
N GLY A 160 -6.75 0.78 17.69
CA GLY A 160 -7.92 0.20 17.04
C GLY A 160 -8.10 -1.27 17.43
N ARG A 161 -9.30 -1.65 17.89
CA ARG A 161 -9.67 -3.04 18.21
C ARG A 161 -10.96 -3.40 17.49
N ARG A 162 -11.05 -4.62 16.95
CA ARG A 162 -12.31 -5.15 16.41
C ARG A 162 -13.17 -5.69 17.55
N GLY A 163 -14.32 -5.07 17.76
CA GLY A 163 -15.41 -5.56 18.59
C GLY A 163 -16.58 -6.11 17.77
N PRO A 164 -17.64 -6.60 18.44
CA PRO A 164 -18.85 -7.11 17.79
C PRO A 164 -19.57 -6.06 16.93
N GLU A 165 -19.53 -4.80 17.36
CA GLU A 165 -20.22 -3.67 16.70
C GLU A 165 -19.34 -2.92 15.68
N GLY A 166 -18.09 -3.35 15.48
CA GLY A 166 -17.15 -2.69 14.57
C GLY A 166 -15.79 -2.41 15.20
N CYS A 167 -15.01 -1.53 14.56
CA CYS A 167 -13.69 -1.14 15.05
C CYS A 167 -13.81 0.02 16.05
N VAL A 168 -13.38 -0.19 17.30
CA VAL A 168 -13.32 0.83 18.35
C VAL A 168 -11.90 1.36 18.44
N HIS A 169 -11.77 2.69 18.49
CA HIS A 169 -10.49 3.38 18.63
C HIS A 169 -10.46 4.08 19.98
N ALA A 170 -9.45 3.79 20.79
CA ALA A 170 -9.32 4.38 22.13
C ALA A 170 -7.90 4.86 22.37
N ALA A 171 -7.77 6.04 22.97
CA ALA A 171 -6.50 6.52 23.50
C ALA A 171 -6.04 5.58 24.62
N GLN A 172 -4.73 5.27 24.65
CA GLN A 172 -4.15 4.39 25.65
C GLN A 172 -2.84 4.96 26.19
N SER A 173 -2.59 4.72 27.47
CA SER A 173 -1.31 5.00 28.11
C SER A 173 -0.22 4.07 27.57
N LEU A 174 1.05 4.45 27.74
CA LEU A 174 2.18 3.62 27.30
C LEU A 174 2.13 2.19 27.88
N GLY A 175 1.75 2.03 29.14
CA GLY A 175 1.63 0.72 29.78
C GLY A 175 0.60 -0.18 29.09
N GLU A 176 -0.61 0.34 28.85
CA GLU A 176 -1.69 -0.38 28.17
C GLU A 176 -1.33 -0.72 26.71
N VAL A 177 -0.61 0.17 26.03
CA VAL A 177 -0.14 -0.06 24.65
C VAL A 177 0.89 -1.18 24.63
N LEU A 178 1.85 -1.19 25.56
CA LEU A 178 2.87 -2.23 25.65
C LEU A 178 2.26 -3.60 25.93
N GLU A 179 1.23 -3.67 26.79
CA GLU A 179 0.46 -4.89 27.02
C GLU A 179 -0.33 -5.30 25.77
N THR A 180 -0.96 -4.35 25.09
CA THR A 180 -1.68 -4.60 23.83
C THR A 180 -0.77 -5.17 22.75
N VAL A 181 0.46 -4.68 22.64
CA VAL A 181 1.48 -5.22 21.72
C VAL A 181 1.85 -6.66 22.06
N VAL A 182 2.03 -6.98 23.34
CA VAL A 182 2.36 -8.34 23.80
C VAL A 182 1.22 -9.31 23.56
N THR A 183 -0.01 -8.90 23.84
CA THR A 183 -1.19 -9.74 23.65
C THR A 183 -1.60 -9.86 22.19
N GLY A 184 -1.24 -8.89 21.34
CA GLY A 184 -1.62 -8.85 19.93
C GLY A 184 -3.09 -8.50 19.70
N THR A 185 -3.76 -7.88 20.69
CA THR A 185 -5.21 -7.65 20.71
C THR A 185 -5.64 -6.34 20.04
N TYR A 186 -5.05 -6.02 18.89
CA TYR A 186 -5.34 -4.81 18.12
C TYR A 186 -5.29 -5.07 16.62
N THR A 187 -5.94 -4.22 15.84
CA THR A 187 -5.78 -4.19 14.38
C THR A 187 -4.66 -3.25 13.99
N HIS A 188 -4.72 -2.02 14.49
CA HIS A 188 -3.77 -0.95 14.22
C HIS A 188 -3.49 -0.13 15.48
N LEU A 189 -2.25 0.30 15.60
CA LEU A 189 -1.78 1.21 16.64
C LEU A 189 -1.29 2.48 15.93
N TYR A 190 -1.83 3.62 16.33
CA TYR A 190 -1.46 4.93 15.78
C TYR A 190 -0.64 5.69 16.82
N ALA A 191 0.61 6.02 16.49
CA ALA A 191 1.45 6.90 17.27
C ALA A 191 1.42 8.31 16.67
N MET A 192 1.11 9.31 17.47
CA MET A 192 0.82 10.68 17.00
C MET A 192 1.57 11.69 17.87
N PRO A 193 2.19 12.74 17.30
CA PRO A 193 2.91 13.75 18.08
C PRO A 193 1.98 14.54 19.01
N ARG A 194 0.68 14.60 18.68
CA ARG A 194 -0.34 15.31 19.44
C ARG A 194 -1.56 14.43 19.65
N ALA A 195 -2.20 14.61 20.80
CA ALA A 195 -3.50 14.01 21.09
C ALA A 195 -4.50 14.41 20.00
N GLN A 196 -5.12 13.44 19.34
CA GLN A 196 -6.27 13.69 18.49
C GLN A 196 -7.22 12.52 18.54
N GLU A 197 -8.51 12.82 18.53
CA GLU A 197 -9.53 11.81 18.33
C GLU A 197 -9.48 11.33 16.88
N ILE A 198 -9.63 10.02 16.68
CA ILE A 198 -9.78 9.44 15.35
C ILE A 198 -11.29 9.33 15.09
N PRO A 199 -11.85 10.12 14.16
CA PRO A 199 -13.27 10.00 13.83
C PRO A 199 -13.57 8.56 13.39
N GLY A 200 -14.58 7.92 13.98
CA GLY A 200 -14.87 6.51 13.71
C GLY A 200 -15.14 6.24 12.23
N ASP A 201 -15.71 7.21 11.51
CA ASP A 201 -15.97 7.14 10.09
C ASP A 201 -14.70 7.25 9.23
N ALA A 202 -13.64 7.92 9.71
CA ALA A 202 -12.36 8.08 9.03
C ALA A 202 -11.58 6.76 8.90
N VAL A 203 -11.90 5.77 9.73
CA VAL A 203 -11.23 4.46 9.79
C VAL A 203 -12.21 3.29 9.73
N ALA A 204 -13.47 3.55 9.36
CA ALA A 204 -14.52 2.54 9.28
C ALA A 204 -14.30 1.47 8.19
N THR A 205 -13.50 1.78 7.17
CA THR A 205 -13.15 0.86 6.08
C THR A 205 -11.66 0.92 5.80
N ALA A 206 -11.08 -0.15 5.25
CA ALA A 206 -9.66 -0.19 4.89
C ALA A 206 -9.25 0.97 3.97
N ARG A 207 -10.12 1.38 3.02
CA ARG A 207 -9.89 2.52 2.13
C ARG A 207 -9.83 3.85 2.90
N ARG A 208 -10.78 4.07 3.81
CA ARG A 208 -10.81 5.31 4.60
C ARG A 208 -9.65 5.37 5.57
N GLU A 209 -9.35 4.25 6.22
CA GLU A 209 -8.20 4.10 7.09
C GLU A 209 -6.90 4.39 6.35
N ASP A 210 -6.77 3.86 5.12
CA ASP A 210 -5.60 4.09 4.29
C ASP A 210 -5.41 5.56 3.89
N ALA A 211 -6.51 6.26 3.58
CA ALA A 211 -6.49 7.71 3.36
C ALA A 211 -6.18 8.49 4.64
N PHE A 212 -6.67 8.05 5.79
CA PHE A 212 -6.48 8.69 7.10
C PHE A 212 -4.99 8.75 7.45
N TRP A 213 -4.29 7.61 7.54
CA TRP A 213 -2.89 7.62 8.01
C TRP A 213 -1.94 8.35 7.05
N LYS A 214 -2.27 8.37 5.75
CA LYS A 214 -1.49 9.12 4.75
C LYS A 214 -1.61 10.61 4.94
N ARG A 215 -2.81 11.11 5.24
CA ARG A 215 -3.10 12.55 5.35
C ARG A 215 -2.78 13.12 6.74
N GLU A 216 -3.02 12.34 7.78
CA GLU A 216 -2.82 12.77 9.16
C GLU A 216 -1.40 12.51 9.66
N GLU A 217 -0.94 13.27 10.64
CA GLU A 217 0.41 13.17 11.21
C GLU A 217 0.53 11.95 12.16
N VAL A 218 0.46 10.75 11.59
CA VAL A 218 0.45 9.51 12.36
C VAL A 218 1.48 8.50 11.84
N VAL A 219 2.09 7.76 12.75
CA VAL A 219 2.81 6.52 12.46
C VAL A 219 1.88 5.35 12.78
N ARG A 220 1.49 4.59 11.76
CA ARG A 220 0.64 3.42 11.89
C ARG A 220 1.50 2.17 12.01
N LEU A 221 1.26 1.39 13.05
CA LEU A 221 1.83 0.06 13.26
C LEU A 221 0.71 -0.99 13.11
N SER A 222 0.93 -2.00 12.28
CA SER A 222 -0.02 -3.11 12.13
C SER A 222 -0.01 -4.02 13.36
N SER A 223 -1.05 -4.83 13.51
CA SER A 223 -0.97 -6.04 14.34
C SER A 223 0.15 -6.97 13.87
N ARG A 224 0.58 -7.87 14.76
CA ARG A 224 1.59 -8.89 14.43
C ARG A 224 1.03 -9.94 13.48
N SER A 225 1.88 -10.42 12.58
CA SER A 225 1.71 -11.69 11.89
C SER A 225 2.82 -12.65 12.36
N HIS A 226 2.45 -13.83 12.83
CA HIS A 226 3.36 -14.90 13.19
C HIS A 226 4.01 -15.47 11.92
N VAL A 227 5.33 -15.59 11.93
CA VAL A 227 6.11 -16.13 10.80
C VAL A 227 6.56 -17.53 11.19
N CYS A 228 5.93 -18.54 10.63
CA CYS A 228 6.13 -19.93 11.01
C CYS A 228 6.80 -20.72 9.89
N ARG A 229 7.61 -21.71 10.26
CA ARG A 229 8.06 -22.76 9.35
C ARG A 229 7.16 -23.97 9.52
N THR A 230 6.54 -24.41 8.44
CA THR A 230 5.74 -25.65 8.46
C THR A 230 6.53 -26.82 7.91
N GLN A 231 6.45 -27.97 8.57
CA GLN A 231 6.98 -29.24 8.10
C GLN A 231 5.83 -30.18 7.75
N VAL A 232 5.49 -30.26 6.47
CA VAL A 232 4.54 -31.25 5.97
C VAL A 232 5.33 -32.47 5.50
N ALA A 233 4.98 -33.65 6.02
CA ALA A 233 5.64 -34.90 5.64
C ALA A 233 5.63 -35.07 4.11
N GLY A 234 6.81 -35.23 3.51
CA GLY A 234 6.97 -35.39 2.06
C GLY A 234 7.00 -34.10 1.23
N SER A 235 6.95 -32.91 1.85
CA SER A 235 7.12 -31.62 1.16
C SER A 235 8.29 -30.81 1.75
N PRO A 236 8.98 -29.98 0.93
CA PRO A 236 9.99 -29.08 1.45
C PRO A 236 9.36 -28.06 2.43
N PRO A 237 10.09 -27.65 3.49
CA PRO A 237 9.57 -26.72 4.47
C PRO A 237 9.22 -25.38 3.82
N GLY A 238 8.00 -24.90 4.09
CA GLY A 238 7.49 -23.62 3.63
C GLY A 238 7.42 -22.59 4.76
N LEU A 239 7.40 -21.31 4.39
CA LEU A 239 7.03 -20.23 5.32
C LEU A 239 5.51 -20.04 5.29
N LEU A 240 4.92 -19.97 6.47
CA LEU A 240 3.51 -19.66 6.70
C LEU A 240 3.42 -18.35 7.50
N TYR A 241 2.48 -17.49 7.12
CA TYR A 241 2.17 -16.26 7.84
C TYR A 241 0.77 -16.41 8.45
N SER A 242 0.64 -16.20 9.75
CA SER A 242 -0.62 -16.41 10.49
C SER A 242 -0.90 -15.25 11.44
N THR A 243 -2.17 -14.94 11.65
CA THR A 243 -2.58 -13.97 12.68
C THR A 243 -2.58 -14.57 14.09
N GLN A 244 -2.49 -15.90 14.19
CA GLN A 244 -2.42 -16.65 15.44
C GLN A 244 -1.09 -17.38 15.57
N PRO A 245 -0.61 -17.62 16.80
CA PRO A 245 0.53 -18.49 17.05
C PRO A 245 0.33 -19.88 16.42
N PRO A 246 1.41 -20.59 16.03
CA PRO A 246 1.30 -21.94 15.52
C PRO A 246 0.66 -22.87 16.56
N THR A 247 -0.38 -23.59 16.18
CA THR A 247 -1.05 -24.57 17.05
C THR A 247 -0.57 -26.01 16.81
N SER A 248 0.05 -26.28 15.66
CA SER A 248 0.59 -27.59 15.35
C SER A 248 1.98 -27.76 15.95
N PRO A 249 2.30 -28.91 16.58
CA PRO A 249 3.65 -29.19 17.06
C PRO A 249 4.69 -29.31 15.92
N SER A 250 4.24 -29.49 14.67
CA SER A 250 5.12 -29.50 13.48
C SER A 250 5.53 -28.11 13.01
N ASP A 251 4.88 -27.06 13.52
CA ASP A 251 5.12 -25.68 13.10
C ASP A 251 6.02 -24.99 14.12
N THR A 252 7.08 -24.33 13.65
CA THR A 252 8.00 -23.57 14.50
C THR A 252 7.87 -22.09 14.19
N GLU A 253 7.57 -21.28 15.21
CA GLU A 253 7.61 -19.82 15.08
C GLU A 253 9.06 -19.35 14.96
N LEU A 254 9.34 -18.60 13.90
CA LEU A 254 10.66 -18.04 13.62
C LEU A 254 10.77 -16.58 14.12
N GLY A 255 9.62 -15.91 14.30
CA GLY A 255 9.51 -14.53 14.75
C GLY A 255 8.18 -13.91 14.34
N LEU A 256 8.12 -12.58 14.41
CA LEU A 256 6.93 -11.81 14.06
C LEU A 256 7.20 -10.88 12.88
N GLN A 257 6.18 -10.66 12.07
CA GLN A 257 6.16 -9.66 11.03
C GLN A 257 5.24 -8.50 11.43
N TYR A 258 5.75 -7.28 11.29
CA TYR A 258 4.98 -6.04 11.46
C TYR A 258 5.13 -5.14 10.23
N TYR A 259 4.12 -4.31 10.00
CA TYR A 259 4.17 -3.24 9.03
C TYR A 259 4.12 -1.90 9.77
N LEU A 260 5.09 -1.03 9.48
CA LEU A 260 5.14 0.33 9.99
C LEU A 260 4.97 1.30 8.82
N ARG A 261 3.97 2.16 8.90
CA ARG A 261 3.56 3.04 7.81
C ARG A 261 3.43 4.48 8.28
N PHE A 262 3.97 5.40 7.50
CA PHE A 262 3.75 6.84 7.66
C PHE A 262 4.05 7.53 6.34
N SER A 263 3.63 8.78 6.24
CA SER A 263 3.94 9.63 5.09
C SER A 263 4.35 10.99 5.60
N ASN A 264 5.43 11.56 5.08
CA ASN A 264 5.82 12.93 5.41
C ASN A 264 5.17 13.95 4.45
N GLU A 265 4.61 13.46 3.37
CA GLU A 265 3.90 14.22 2.35
C GLU A 265 2.63 13.46 1.95
N PHE A 266 1.68 14.12 1.30
CA PHE A 266 0.53 13.46 0.67
C PHE A 266 0.06 14.25 -0.55
N VAL A 267 -0.74 13.63 -1.41
CA VAL A 267 -1.27 14.30 -2.62
C VAL A 267 -2.67 14.86 -2.37
N ARG A 268 -2.86 16.16 -2.64
CA ARG A 268 -4.17 16.82 -2.68
C ARG A 268 -4.33 17.54 -4.01
N GLY A 269 -5.26 17.07 -4.85
CA GLY A 269 -5.52 17.70 -6.15
C GLY A 269 -4.27 17.77 -7.04
N GLU A 270 -3.43 16.72 -7.05
CA GLU A 270 -2.15 16.62 -7.78
C GLU A 270 -0.99 17.44 -7.20
N GLN A 271 -1.21 18.16 -6.11
CA GLN A 271 -0.14 18.85 -5.39
C GLN A 271 0.37 17.99 -4.24
N VAL A 272 1.69 17.92 -4.09
CA VAL A 272 2.34 17.33 -2.93
C VAL A 272 2.26 18.33 -1.78
N VAL A 273 1.65 17.91 -0.69
CA VAL A 273 1.51 18.69 0.54
C VAL A 273 2.40 18.05 1.59
N ALA A 274 3.40 18.79 2.06
CA ALA A 274 4.25 18.36 3.16
C ALA A 274 3.53 18.46 4.50
N LYS A 275 3.80 17.50 5.39
CA LYS A 275 3.40 17.56 6.80
C LYS A 275 4.31 18.50 7.59
N SER A 276 3.93 18.76 8.84
CA SER A 276 4.64 19.65 9.75
C SER A 276 6.12 19.28 9.89
N ALA A 277 6.95 20.28 10.21
CA ALA A 277 8.35 20.05 10.50
C ALA A 277 8.54 19.14 11.72
N GLU A 278 7.67 19.27 12.72
CA GLU A 278 7.63 18.44 13.93
C GLU A 278 7.44 16.96 13.57
N PHE A 279 6.42 16.64 12.75
CA PHE A 279 6.17 15.26 12.34
C PHE A 279 7.32 14.68 11.49
N ARG A 280 7.91 15.49 10.60
CA ARG A 280 9.06 15.06 9.80
C ARG A 280 10.31 14.82 10.65
N GLN A 281 10.52 15.61 11.71
CA GLN A 281 11.60 15.37 12.66
C GLN A 281 11.39 14.07 13.44
N LEU A 282 10.15 13.82 13.89
CA LEU A 282 9.74 12.58 14.55
C LEU A 282 10.02 11.37 13.66
N THR A 283 9.55 11.37 12.41
CA THR A 283 9.74 10.23 11.49
C THR A 283 11.21 10.05 11.09
N THR A 284 11.98 11.14 11.00
CA THR A 284 13.44 11.08 10.81
C THR A 284 14.13 10.40 11.99
N GLY A 285 13.76 10.75 13.23
CA GLY A 285 14.27 10.11 14.44
C GLY A 285 13.93 8.62 14.48
N LEU A 286 12.68 8.26 14.18
CA LEU A 286 12.24 6.87 14.05
C LEU A 286 13.08 6.11 13.02
N MET A 287 13.26 6.65 11.81
CA MET A 287 14.06 6.01 10.77
C MET A 287 15.53 5.86 11.17
N GLY A 288 16.09 6.85 11.89
CA GLY A 288 17.43 6.76 12.48
C GLY A 288 17.52 5.57 13.44
N ARG A 289 16.60 5.50 14.39
CA ARG A 289 16.53 4.40 15.37
C ARG A 289 16.39 3.03 14.71
N LEU A 290 15.52 2.90 13.70
CA LEU A 290 15.34 1.64 12.98
C LEU A 290 16.62 1.19 12.26
N ARG A 291 17.37 2.12 11.67
CA ARG A 291 18.67 1.82 11.01
C ARG A 291 19.77 1.44 11.99
N GLU A 292 19.75 1.99 13.20
CA GLU A 292 20.71 1.67 14.26
C GLU A 292 20.47 0.28 14.84
N GLN A 293 19.20 -0.10 15.05
CA GLN A 293 18.85 -1.34 15.74
C GLN A 293 18.67 -2.56 14.81
N PHE A 294 18.28 -2.34 13.56
CA PHE A 294 17.85 -3.41 12.66
C PHE A 294 18.65 -3.43 11.36
N VAL A 295 18.71 -4.60 10.72
CA VAL A 295 19.36 -4.77 9.41
C VAL A 295 18.36 -4.57 8.27
N SER A 296 18.83 -4.01 7.16
CA SER A 296 18.02 -3.73 5.96
C SER A 296 18.43 -4.56 4.76
N TRP A 297 18.74 -5.85 4.97
CA TRP A 297 19.32 -6.71 3.93
C TRP A 297 18.35 -7.03 2.78
N ARG A 298 17.03 -7.00 3.01
CA ARG A 298 16.01 -7.21 1.96
C ARG A 298 15.76 -5.98 1.09
N GLY A 299 16.23 -4.81 1.50
CA GLY A 299 16.01 -3.55 0.78
C GLY A 299 15.80 -2.35 1.72
N PRO A 300 15.62 -1.15 1.17
CA PRO A 300 15.51 0.10 1.93
C PRO A 300 14.23 0.23 2.77
N HIS A 301 13.22 -0.62 2.52
CA HIS A 301 11.93 -0.64 3.23
C HIS A 301 11.78 -1.87 4.14
N SER A 302 12.90 -2.40 4.62
CA SER A 302 12.96 -3.61 5.42
C SER A 302 13.87 -3.40 6.60
N PHE A 303 13.38 -3.67 7.81
CA PHE A 303 14.12 -3.50 9.06
C PHE A 303 13.91 -4.74 9.92
N ASP A 304 14.87 -5.65 9.88
CA ASP A 304 14.75 -6.95 10.51
C ASP A 304 15.71 -7.06 11.70
N ASN A 305 15.26 -7.71 12.76
CA ASN A 305 16.17 -8.24 13.77
C ASN A 305 17.12 -9.24 13.07
N PRO A 306 18.46 -9.12 13.23
CA PRO A 306 19.42 -9.97 12.52
C PRO A 306 19.21 -11.47 12.74
N GLU A 307 18.84 -11.86 13.96
CA GLU A 307 18.61 -13.27 14.31
C GLU A 307 17.34 -13.79 13.66
N VAL A 308 16.24 -13.04 13.77
CA VAL A 308 14.96 -13.37 13.12
C VAL A 308 15.14 -13.43 11.60
N HIS A 309 15.89 -12.49 11.02
CA HIS A 309 16.19 -12.51 9.59
C HIS A 309 16.90 -13.80 9.17
N THR A 310 17.97 -14.20 9.88
CA THR A 310 18.69 -15.44 9.60
C THR A 310 17.78 -16.66 9.76
N LEU A 311 16.89 -16.69 10.76
CA LEU A 311 15.92 -17.79 10.91
C LEU A 311 14.93 -17.88 9.74
N VAL A 312 14.44 -16.74 9.25
CA VAL A 312 13.41 -16.69 8.19
C VAL A 312 14.01 -16.89 6.80
N PHE A 313 15.14 -16.26 6.50
CA PHE A 313 15.70 -16.19 5.15
C PHE A 313 17.03 -16.92 4.98
N GLY A 314 17.68 -17.34 6.08
CA GLY A 314 19.06 -17.83 6.07
C GLY A 314 20.04 -16.74 5.61
N ASP A 315 21.19 -17.18 5.11
CA ASP A 315 22.25 -16.27 4.63
C ASP A 315 21.98 -15.71 3.21
N ARG A 316 20.79 -15.93 2.64
CA ARG A 316 20.45 -15.57 1.25
C ARG A 316 20.64 -14.08 0.95
N PHE A 317 20.48 -13.22 1.96
CA PHE A 317 20.59 -11.76 1.84
C PHE A 317 21.80 -11.19 2.56
N GLN A 318 22.61 -12.01 3.24
CA GLN A 318 23.88 -11.52 3.76
C GLN A 318 24.70 -11.06 2.55
N LYS A 319 24.87 -9.74 2.42
CA LYS A 319 25.83 -9.19 1.48
C LYS A 319 27.14 -9.88 1.84
N LYS A 320 27.67 -10.72 0.94
CA LYS A 320 29.04 -11.22 1.05
C LYS A 320 29.87 -10.00 1.41
N SER A 321 30.37 -9.92 2.64
CA SER A 321 31.30 -8.87 3.02
C SER A 321 32.35 -8.95 1.93
N LYS A 322 32.55 -7.86 1.18
CA LYS A 322 33.63 -7.82 0.20
C LYS A 322 34.84 -8.18 1.03
N SER A 323 35.35 -9.39 0.87
CA SER A 323 36.56 -9.83 1.52
C SER A 323 37.54 -8.74 1.22
N SER A 324 37.95 -8.01 2.25
CA SER A 324 39.00 -7.03 2.17
C SER A 324 40.11 -7.73 1.40
N LYS A 325 40.39 -7.28 0.17
CA LYS A 325 41.55 -7.77 -0.56
C LYS A 325 42.71 -7.51 0.39
N ALA A 326 43.27 -8.60 0.93
CA ALA A 326 44.49 -8.51 1.70
C ALA A 326 45.53 -7.83 0.79
N PRO A 327 46.26 -6.83 1.31
CA PRO A 327 47.18 -6.01 0.53
C PRO A 327 48.25 -6.83 -0.19
#